data_AF-A0A8S4GVA4-F1
#
_entry.id   AF-A0A8S4GVA4-F1
#
_cell.length_a   1.000
_cell.length_b   1.000
_cell.length_c   1.000
_cell.angle_alpha   90.00
_cell.angle_beta   90.00
_cell.angle_gamma   90.00
#
_symmetry.space_group_name_H-M   'P 1'
#
loop_
_entity.id
_entity.type
_entity.pdbx_description
1 polymer ?
#
loop_
_entity_poly.entity_id
_entity_poly.type
_entity_poly.pdbx_seq_one_letter_code
_entity_poly.pdbx_strand_id
1 'polypeptide(L)'
;MGASAGSSPAMSYNKAETSLGQSASLTGVAEKYAHLFASLGALIVADRWLRAQFVAQAWTFPAPLAGMFAIFTTLCVLSATSPGLADKIMDAFRPALNWIATWLPLFYLPTLVVLPTALSGIPAAALGKIGGIVLGGMVVSLLFTAQAAVFIRKFSSAQAMPVQAAKKSSPYNKWHWYGWSASAACALAASMALSGDQATAARTLYMLSMTVIGHLVGNTLVPPQLQKVFHPIITTCLVAQAGIVGLAAASGDTVTTVMQAYLTKNPNAMGAGDLLMSMLGCVILSFGFRVYEQRAIMQRHAVEIAGATVSSAAFSMMSTAVVGRLIGLDPNLTLSIVPRCVTVALALPIAQQLGAEQLTITATAVLVTGLVGANFAQTLLDRFKFKDPIVRGLATAGSSHGLGTAALAAKEPEALPYCALAYALIGIISTLLCCIPMFREVILSLAGA
;
A
#
# COMPACT_ATOMS: atom_id res chain seq x y z
N MET A 1 -9.99 -34.67 -39.82
CA MET A 1 -8.90 -33.66 -39.75
C MET A 1 -9.07 -32.90 -38.45
N GLY A 2 -8.27 -33.26 -37.44
CA GLY A 2 -8.42 -32.79 -36.07
C GLY A 2 -7.87 -31.38 -35.87
N ALA A 3 -8.68 -30.51 -35.27
CA ALA A 3 -8.26 -29.19 -34.80
C ALA A 3 -7.70 -29.34 -33.38
N SER A 4 -6.46 -28.90 -33.17
CA SER A 4 -5.84 -28.86 -31.85
C SER A 4 -6.47 -27.75 -31.01
N ALA A 5 -7.02 -28.13 -29.86
CA ALA A 5 -7.44 -27.20 -28.82
C ALA A 5 -6.19 -26.61 -28.15
N GLY A 6 -5.97 -25.31 -28.32
CA GLY A 6 -4.98 -24.55 -27.57
C GLY A 6 -5.35 -24.57 -26.09
N SER A 7 -4.44 -25.05 -25.25
CA SER A 7 -4.56 -25.09 -23.81
C SER A 7 -4.62 -23.67 -23.22
N SER A 8 -5.71 -23.40 -22.52
CA SER A 8 -5.93 -22.15 -21.77
C SER A 8 -5.00 -22.10 -20.53
N PRO A 9 -4.29 -20.99 -20.24
CA PRO A 9 -3.34 -20.89 -19.12
C PRO A 9 -4.04 -20.62 -17.77
N ALA A 10 -5.22 -21.17 -17.56
CA ALA A 10 -5.99 -21.06 -16.32
C ALA A 10 -5.73 -22.27 -15.40
N MET A 11 -4.47 -22.54 -15.01
CA MET A 11 -4.19 -23.65 -14.09
C MET A 11 -2.86 -23.56 -13.31
N SER A 12 -2.45 -22.37 -12.86
CA SER A 12 -1.29 -22.22 -11.97
C SER A 12 -1.63 -21.75 -10.53
N TYR A 13 -2.86 -21.28 -10.30
CA TYR A 13 -3.25 -20.69 -9.01
C TYR A 13 -3.47 -21.69 -7.86
N ASN A 14 -3.57 -22.99 -8.14
CA ASN A 14 -3.97 -24.00 -7.14
C ASN A 14 -2.88 -25.01 -6.74
N LYS A 15 -1.65 -24.92 -7.29
CA LYS A 15 -0.59 -25.90 -6.98
C LYS A 15 0.23 -25.60 -5.73
N ALA A 16 0.05 -24.44 -5.11
CA ALA A 16 0.84 -24.04 -3.95
C ALA A 16 0.25 -24.47 -2.59
N GLU A 17 -1.07 -24.71 -2.49
CA GLU A 17 -1.74 -24.93 -1.20
C GLU A 17 -1.97 -26.41 -0.82
N THR A 18 -1.70 -27.37 -1.71
CA THR A 18 -1.97 -28.80 -1.46
C THR A 18 -0.86 -29.58 -0.76
N SER A 19 0.19 -28.93 -0.22
CA SER A 19 1.33 -29.63 0.41
C SER A 19 1.44 -29.53 1.94
N LEU A 20 0.50 -28.88 2.63
CA LEU A 20 0.57 -28.71 4.09
C LEU A 20 0.21 -29.96 4.92
N GLY A 21 0.08 -31.13 4.28
CA GLY A 21 -0.22 -32.41 4.92
C GLY A 21 0.94 -33.41 4.97
N GLN A 22 2.11 -33.10 4.40
CA GLN A 22 3.28 -33.97 4.46
C GLN A 22 4.40 -33.26 5.20
N SER A 23 5.06 -33.98 6.11
CA SER A 23 6.22 -33.53 6.89
C SER A 23 7.29 -32.94 5.95
N ALA A 24 7.28 -31.61 5.78
CA ALA A 24 8.31 -30.93 5.01
C ALA A 24 9.65 -31.18 5.71
N SER A 25 10.61 -31.78 5.00
CA SER A 25 11.96 -31.96 5.53
C SER A 25 12.54 -30.60 5.94
N LEU A 26 13.39 -30.57 6.97
CA LEU A 26 14.09 -29.35 7.39
C LEU A 26 14.84 -28.70 6.21
N THR A 27 15.37 -29.53 5.29
CA THR A 27 16.00 -29.09 4.04
C THR A 27 15.03 -28.34 3.13
N GLY A 28 13.81 -28.83 2.92
CA GLY A 28 12.81 -28.16 2.09
C GLY A 28 12.26 -26.88 2.72
N VAL A 29 12.26 -26.76 4.04
CA VAL A 29 11.93 -25.50 4.74
C VAL A 29 13.06 -24.48 4.58
N ALA A 30 14.31 -24.90 4.79
CA ALA A 30 15.48 -24.04 4.63
C ALA A 30 15.59 -23.48 3.20
N GLU A 31 15.36 -24.32 2.18
CA GLU A 31 15.38 -23.91 0.77
C GLU A 31 14.30 -22.86 0.46
N LYS A 32 13.08 -23.04 0.96
CA LYS A 32 11.99 -22.06 0.79
C LYS A 32 12.35 -20.69 1.38
N TYR A 33 12.90 -20.66 2.59
CA TYR A 33 13.30 -19.41 3.22
C TYR A 33 14.54 -18.80 2.55
N ALA A 34 15.51 -19.61 2.12
CA ALA A 34 16.66 -19.13 1.36
C ALA A 34 16.22 -18.43 0.06
N HIS A 35 15.28 -19.03 -0.67
CA HIS A 35 14.74 -18.43 -1.90
C HIS A 35 13.94 -17.14 -1.62
N LEU A 36 13.16 -17.11 -0.54
CA LEU A 36 12.49 -15.89 -0.08
C LEU A 36 13.48 -14.77 0.23
N PHE A 37 14.51 -15.04 1.05
CA PHE A 37 15.48 -14.02 1.43
C PHE A 37 16.35 -13.58 0.26
N ALA A 38 16.71 -14.48 -0.67
CA ALA A 38 17.43 -14.13 -1.88
C ALA A 38 16.61 -13.19 -2.79
N SER A 39 15.36 -13.55 -3.07
CA SER A 39 14.47 -12.75 -3.93
C SER A 39 14.09 -11.40 -3.28
N LEU A 40 13.85 -11.37 -1.97
CA LEU A 40 13.57 -10.13 -1.24
C LEU A 40 14.83 -9.25 -1.15
N GLY A 41 15.99 -9.85 -0.85
CA GLY A 41 17.28 -9.18 -0.83
C GLY A 41 17.63 -8.55 -2.19
N ALA A 42 17.34 -9.23 -3.30
CA ALA A 42 17.52 -8.69 -4.63
C ALA A 42 16.67 -7.43 -4.87
N LEU A 43 15.40 -7.40 -4.42
CA LEU A 43 14.56 -6.20 -4.50
C LEU A 43 15.11 -5.04 -3.64
N ILE A 44 15.58 -5.34 -2.43
CA ILE A 44 16.17 -4.34 -1.53
C ILE A 44 17.44 -3.74 -2.13
N VAL A 45 18.33 -4.59 -2.65
CA VAL A 45 19.57 -4.13 -3.30
C VAL A 45 19.23 -3.31 -4.55
N ALA A 46 18.27 -3.75 -5.37
CA ALA A 46 17.82 -3.01 -6.54
C ALA A 46 17.27 -1.61 -6.17
N ASP A 47 16.41 -1.52 -5.15
CA ASP A 47 15.87 -0.23 -4.68
C ASP A 47 16.99 0.71 -4.19
N ARG A 48 17.90 0.21 -3.36
CA ARG A 48 19.02 1.00 -2.83
C ARG A 48 19.95 1.46 -3.95
N TRP A 49 20.26 0.57 -4.89
CA TRP A 49 21.10 0.90 -6.04
C TRP A 49 20.44 1.96 -6.93
N LEU A 50 19.16 1.80 -7.25
CA LEU A 50 18.41 2.79 -8.04
C LEU A 50 18.39 4.16 -7.35
N ARG A 51 18.10 4.21 -6.05
CA ARG A 51 18.13 5.48 -5.28
C ARG A 51 19.49 6.15 -5.34
N ALA A 52 20.57 5.39 -5.16
CA ALA A 52 21.92 5.93 -5.23
C ALA A 52 22.23 6.54 -6.61
N GLN A 53 21.83 5.87 -7.70
CA GLN A 53 22.00 6.40 -9.06
C GLN A 53 21.19 7.66 -9.31
N PHE A 54 19.94 7.70 -8.87
CA PHE A 54 19.05 8.85 -9.04
C PHE A 54 19.56 10.09 -8.28
N VAL A 55 20.05 9.89 -7.05
CA VAL A 55 20.68 10.96 -6.27
C VAL A 55 21.95 11.46 -6.96
N ALA A 56 22.80 10.55 -7.45
CA ALA A 56 24.03 10.92 -8.16
C ALA A 56 23.77 11.72 -9.45
N GLN A 57 22.62 11.50 -10.11
CA GLN A 57 22.21 12.19 -11.33
C GLN A 57 21.27 13.38 -11.07
N ALA A 58 21.00 13.72 -9.81
CA ALA A 58 20.04 14.76 -9.41
C ALA A 58 18.64 14.61 -10.06
N TRP A 59 18.22 13.37 -10.32
CA TRP A 59 16.91 13.11 -10.91
C TRP A 59 15.81 13.27 -9.87
N THR A 60 14.82 14.11 -10.20
CA THR A 60 13.65 14.39 -9.34
C THR A 60 12.58 13.30 -9.40
N PHE A 61 12.64 12.44 -10.42
CA PHE A 61 11.70 11.33 -10.59
C PHE A 61 11.90 10.26 -9.51
N PRO A 62 10.85 9.67 -8.93
CA PRO A 62 11.02 8.64 -7.90
C PRO A 62 11.74 7.38 -8.42
N ALA A 63 12.95 7.13 -7.91
CA ALA A 63 13.78 5.99 -8.31
C ALA A 63 13.08 4.61 -8.25
N PRO A 64 12.28 4.27 -7.20
CA PRO A 64 11.58 2.99 -7.15
C PRO A 64 10.53 2.86 -8.26
N LEU A 65 9.93 3.97 -8.69
CA LEU A 65 8.95 3.96 -9.78
C LEU A 65 9.62 3.71 -11.13
N ALA A 66 10.83 4.23 -11.33
CA ALA A 66 11.62 3.93 -12.53
C ALA A 66 12.00 2.45 -12.58
N GLY A 67 12.41 1.89 -11.45
CA GLY A 67 12.67 0.45 -11.33
C GLY A 67 11.44 -0.41 -11.62
N MET A 68 10.26 0.00 -11.14
CA MET A 68 9.00 -0.67 -11.44
C MET A 68 8.70 -0.69 -12.94
N PHE A 69 8.86 0.43 -13.65
CA PHE A 69 8.67 0.50 -15.10
C PHE A 69 9.73 -0.32 -15.86
N ALA A 70 10.98 -0.30 -15.39
CA ALA A 70 12.04 -1.12 -15.97
C ALA A 70 11.71 -2.61 -15.86
N ILE A 71 11.32 -3.08 -14.66
CA ILE A 71 10.89 -4.47 -14.43
C ILE A 71 9.75 -4.85 -15.36
N PHE A 72 8.68 -4.05 -15.40
CA PHE A 72 7.51 -4.32 -16.25
C PHE A 72 7.90 -4.39 -17.73
N THR A 73 8.69 -3.43 -18.20
CA THR A 73 9.12 -3.34 -19.61
C THR A 73 10.02 -4.51 -19.98
N THR A 74 11.00 -4.84 -19.13
CA THR A 74 11.89 -5.99 -19.32
C THR A 74 11.09 -7.29 -19.38
N LEU A 75 10.13 -7.50 -18.48
CA LEU A 75 9.28 -8.69 -18.50
C LEU A 75 8.40 -8.74 -19.77
N CYS A 76 7.86 -7.61 -20.24
CA CYS A 76 7.12 -7.56 -21.49
C CYS A 76 7.99 -7.90 -22.70
N VAL A 77 9.20 -7.34 -22.79
CA VAL A 77 10.16 -7.65 -23.86
C VAL A 77 10.54 -9.12 -23.83
N LEU A 78 10.89 -9.65 -22.65
CA LEU A 78 11.22 -11.07 -22.47
C LEU A 78 10.04 -11.97 -22.79
N SER A 79 8.80 -11.58 -22.46
CA SER A 79 7.61 -12.34 -22.84
C SER A 79 7.44 -12.45 -24.35
N ALA A 80 7.97 -11.49 -25.13
CA ALA A 80 7.89 -11.49 -26.59
C ALA A 80 9.09 -12.22 -27.24
N THR A 81 10.29 -12.09 -26.67
CA THR A 81 11.53 -12.63 -27.26
C THR A 81 11.95 -13.99 -26.67
N SER A 82 11.62 -14.26 -25.41
CA SER A 82 12.04 -15.47 -24.68
C SER A 82 11.05 -15.79 -23.54
N PRO A 83 9.84 -16.29 -23.86
CA PRO A 83 8.77 -16.48 -22.87
C PRO A 83 9.19 -17.31 -21.65
N GLY A 84 9.96 -18.38 -21.88
CA GLY A 84 10.46 -19.24 -20.79
C GLY A 84 11.42 -18.54 -19.83
N LEU A 85 12.11 -17.47 -20.25
CA LEU A 85 12.95 -16.67 -19.35
C LEU A 85 12.09 -15.73 -18.50
N ALA A 86 11.03 -15.13 -19.08
CA ALA A 86 10.10 -14.30 -18.34
C ALA A 86 9.40 -15.09 -17.22
N ASP A 87 8.95 -16.32 -17.51
CA ASP A 87 8.32 -17.20 -16.52
C ASP A 87 9.30 -17.58 -15.40
N LYS A 88 10.55 -17.92 -15.74
CA LYS A 88 11.60 -18.20 -14.75
C LYS A 88 11.87 -17.02 -13.82
N ILE A 89 11.93 -15.79 -14.34
CA ILE A 89 12.11 -14.58 -13.53
C ILE A 89 10.89 -14.39 -12.62
N MET A 90 9.67 -14.54 -13.13
CA MET A 90 8.45 -14.44 -12.33
C MET A 90 8.45 -15.45 -11.18
N ASP A 91 8.84 -16.70 -11.44
CA ASP A 91 8.88 -17.75 -10.43
C ASP A 91 10.01 -17.55 -9.41
N ALA A 92 11.15 -16.99 -9.83
CA ALA A 92 12.23 -16.62 -8.93
C ALA A 92 11.82 -15.53 -7.92
N PHE A 93 11.04 -14.54 -8.34
CA PHE A 93 10.57 -13.47 -7.46
C PHE A 93 9.26 -13.79 -6.73
N ARG A 94 8.52 -14.82 -7.15
CA ARG A 94 7.21 -15.19 -6.57
C ARG A 94 7.21 -15.30 -5.04
N PRO A 95 8.23 -15.88 -4.36
CA PRO A 95 8.27 -15.90 -2.90
C PRO A 95 8.27 -14.50 -2.28
N ALA A 96 9.13 -13.59 -2.75
CA ALA A 96 9.17 -12.21 -2.29
C ALA A 96 7.87 -11.46 -2.58
N LEU A 97 7.29 -11.62 -3.78
CA LEU A 97 6.04 -10.95 -4.14
C LEU A 97 4.88 -11.37 -3.23
N ASN A 98 4.77 -12.65 -2.91
CA ASN A 98 3.73 -13.17 -2.02
C ASN A 98 3.95 -12.72 -0.57
N TRP A 99 5.21 -12.68 -0.12
CA TRP A 99 5.56 -12.18 1.20
C TRP A 99 5.24 -10.68 1.32
N ILE A 100 5.68 -9.87 0.35
CA ILE A 100 5.38 -8.43 0.31
C ILE A 100 3.87 -8.21 0.36
N ALA A 101 3.08 -8.93 -0.45
CA ALA A 101 1.62 -8.79 -0.45
C ALA A 101 0.98 -9.11 0.91
N THR A 102 1.53 -10.09 1.64
CA THR A 102 1.05 -10.50 2.98
C THR A 102 1.33 -9.43 4.03
N TRP A 103 2.51 -8.83 3.99
CA TRP A 103 3.00 -7.88 5.00
C TRP A 103 2.83 -6.40 4.60
N LEU A 104 2.31 -6.15 3.39
CA LEU A 104 2.16 -4.82 2.80
C LEU A 104 1.57 -3.77 3.76
N PRO A 105 0.50 -4.07 4.55
CA PRO A 105 -0.03 -3.08 5.47
C PRO A 105 1.01 -2.55 6.46
N LEU A 106 1.85 -3.44 6.98
CA LEU A 106 2.83 -3.13 8.03
C LEU A 106 3.83 -2.05 7.62
N PHE A 107 4.22 -2.00 6.34
CA PHE A 107 5.30 -1.13 5.85
C PHE A 107 4.95 0.35 5.85
N TYR A 108 3.66 0.72 5.82
CA TYR A 108 3.23 2.12 5.83
C TYR A 108 2.55 2.54 7.14
N LEU A 109 2.24 1.58 8.02
CA LEU A 109 1.65 1.84 9.33
C LEU A 109 2.43 2.78 10.27
N PRO A 110 3.77 2.88 10.22
CA PRO A 110 4.51 3.69 11.18
C PRO A 110 4.05 5.14 11.31
N THR A 111 3.58 5.71 10.20
CA THR A 111 3.00 7.06 10.18
C THR A 111 1.75 7.21 11.04
N LEU A 112 0.93 6.16 11.16
CA LEU A 112 -0.23 6.15 12.06
C LEU A 112 0.17 5.95 13.52
N VAL A 113 1.21 5.15 13.77
CA VAL A 113 1.69 4.91 15.14
C VAL A 113 2.14 6.21 15.80
N VAL A 114 2.77 7.09 15.02
CA VAL A 114 3.20 8.43 15.48
C VAL A 114 2.16 9.52 15.24
N LEU A 115 0.93 9.17 14.85
CA LEU A 115 -0.10 10.15 14.55
C LEU A 115 -0.40 11.10 15.72
N PRO A 116 -0.52 10.64 16.98
CA PRO A 116 -0.81 11.55 18.10
C PRO A 116 0.20 12.69 18.22
N THR A 117 1.49 12.43 17.98
CA THR A 117 2.53 13.46 18.02
C THR A 117 2.55 14.33 16.77
N ALA A 118 2.11 13.82 15.61
CA ALA A 118 1.99 14.62 14.40
C ALA A 118 0.79 15.60 14.43
N LEU A 119 -0.24 15.30 15.21
CA LEU A 119 -1.44 16.16 15.33
C LEU A 119 -1.29 17.27 16.38
N SER A 120 -0.38 17.14 17.35
CA SER A 120 -0.30 18.04 18.52
C SER A 120 0.01 19.50 18.17
N GLY A 121 0.59 19.76 16.99
CA GLY A 121 0.89 21.11 16.49
C GLY A 121 -0.15 21.70 15.52
N ILE A 122 -1.23 20.97 15.20
CA ILE A 122 -2.19 21.40 14.18
C ILE A 122 -3.47 21.93 14.85
N PRO A 123 -3.93 23.15 14.50
CA PRO A 123 -5.17 23.70 15.05
C PRO A 123 -6.37 22.78 14.79
N ALA A 124 -7.25 22.61 15.79
CA ALA A 124 -8.44 21.76 15.68
C ALA A 124 -9.34 22.13 14.48
N ALA A 125 -9.43 23.42 14.15
CA ALA A 125 -10.15 23.88 12.96
C ALA A 125 -9.55 23.34 11.65
N ALA A 126 -8.22 23.29 11.55
CA ALA A 126 -7.53 22.72 10.39
C ALA A 126 -7.73 21.19 10.31
N LEU A 127 -7.72 20.50 11.45
CA LEU A 127 -8.05 19.06 11.51
C LEU A 127 -9.49 18.80 11.07
N GLY A 128 -10.44 19.63 11.48
CA GLY A 128 -11.84 19.55 11.03
C GLY A 128 -11.97 19.73 9.50
N LYS A 129 -11.23 20.70 8.94
CA LYS A 129 -11.15 20.93 7.49
C LYS A 129 -10.56 19.73 6.75
N ILE A 130 -9.44 19.18 7.21
CA ILE A 130 -8.83 17.95 6.66
C ILE A 130 -9.83 16.79 6.70
N GLY A 131 -10.48 16.57 7.85
CA GLY A 131 -11.50 15.53 8.01
C GLY A 131 -12.66 15.70 7.03
N GLY A 132 -13.16 16.92 6.85
CA GLY A 132 -14.21 17.24 5.88
C GLY A 132 -13.79 16.93 4.43
N ILE A 133 -12.57 17.29 4.04
CA ILE A 133 -12.02 17.00 2.70
C ILE A 133 -11.84 15.48 2.50
N VAL A 134 -11.31 14.78 3.49
CA VAL A 134 -11.08 13.32 3.40
C VAL A 134 -12.41 12.58 3.29
N LEU A 135 -13.37 12.89 4.16
CA LEU A 135 -14.68 12.20 4.20
C LEU A 135 -15.55 12.57 2.99
N GLY A 136 -15.79 13.85 2.77
CA GLY A 136 -16.62 14.32 1.66
C GLY A 136 -15.96 14.07 0.31
N GLY A 137 -14.66 14.31 0.22
CA GLY A 137 -13.88 14.07 -0.99
C GLY A 137 -13.82 12.59 -1.37
N MET A 138 -13.84 11.65 -0.41
CA MET A 138 -13.93 10.21 -0.76
C MET A 138 -15.21 9.94 -1.54
N VAL A 139 -16.35 10.44 -1.06
CA VAL A 139 -17.65 10.29 -1.74
C VAL A 139 -17.64 10.95 -3.11
N VAL A 140 -17.13 12.18 -3.21
CA VAL A 140 -17.07 12.92 -4.48
C VAL A 140 -16.16 12.21 -5.49
N SER A 141 -14.97 11.75 -5.09
CA SER A 141 -14.07 10.96 -5.95
C SER A 141 -14.72 9.65 -6.38
N LEU A 142 -15.42 8.95 -5.48
CA LEU A 142 -16.11 7.69 -5.79
C LEU A 142 -17.16 7.89 -6.88
N LEU A 143 -18.04 8.88 -6.73
CA LEU A 143 -19.11 9.15 -7.67
C LEU A 143 -18.58 9.67 -9.00
N PHE A 144 -17.57 10.54 -8.97
CA PHE A 144 -16.90 11.02 -10.17
C PHE A 144 -16.30 9.86 -10.96
N THR A 145 -15.49 9.01 -10.32
CA THR A 145 -14.84 7.89 -10.99
C THR A 145 -15.85 6.85 -11.48
N ALA A 146 -16.93 6.62 -10.74
CA ALA A 146 -18.01 5.76 -11.21
C ALA A 146 -18.68 6.31 -12.48
N GLN A 147 -19.00 7.61 -12.52
CA GLN A 147 -19.59 8.25 -13.70
C GLN A 147 -18.62 8.29 -14.89
N ALA A 148 -17.34 8.62 -14.64
CA ALA A 148 -16.30 8.59 -15.65
C ALA A 148 -16.15 7.18 -16.26
N ALA A 149 -16.12 6.14 -15.42
CA ALA A 149 -16.08 4.76 -15.88
C ALA A 149 -17.33 4.40 -16.71
N VAL A 150 -18.54 4.77 -16.27
CA VAL A 150 -19.79 4.57 -17.05
C VAL A 150 -19.71 5.25 -18.41
N PHE A 151 -19.22 6.50 -18.45
CA PHE A 151 -19.06 7.24 -19.69
C PHE A 151 -18.06 6.56 -20.63
N ILE A 152 -16.89 6.17 -20.13
CA ILE A 152 -15.85 5.50 -20.92
C ILE A 152 -16.35 4.14 -21.44
N ARG A 153 -17.17 3.42 -20.67
CA ARG A 153 -17.79 2.17 -21.09
C ARG A 153 -18.73 2.32 -22.29
N LYS A 154 -19.21 3.52 -22.63
CA LYS A 154 -19.95 3.73 -23.89
C LYS A 154 -19.08 3.52 -25.13
N PHE A 155 -17.76 3.61 -24.98
CA PHE A 155 -16.77 3.45 -26.05
C PHE A 155 -16.06 2.10 -26.01
N SER A 156 -16.46 1.19 -25.12
CA SER A 156 -15.88 -0.15 -25.01
C SER A 156 -16.95 -1.23 -24.81
N SER A 157 -16.80 -2.35 -25.52
CA SER A 157 -17.72 -3.49 -25.46
C SER A 157 -17.21 -4.62 -24.55
N ALA A 158 -16.20 -4.38 -23.72
CA ALA A 158 -15.58 -5.44 -22.93
C ALA A 158 -16.50 -5.90 -21.77
N GLN A 159 -16.72 -7.21 -21.70
CA GLN A 159 -17.52 -7.85 -20.64
C GLN A 159 -16.66 -8.20 -19.42
N ALA A 160 -17.30 -8.17 -18.24
CA ALA A 160 -16.67 -8.57 -17.00
C ALA A 160 -16.21 -10.04 -17.05
N MET A 161 -15.02 -10.33 -16.53
CA MET A 161 -14.52 -11.70 -16.43
C MET A 161 -15.13 -12.41 -15.21
N PRO A 162 -15.56 -13.68 -15.34
CA PRO A 162 -15.98 -14.45 -14.18
C PRO A 162 -14.76 -14.72 -13.27
N VAL A 163 -14.87 -14.37 -12.00
CA VAL A 163 -13.81 -14.55 -11.00
C VAL A 163 -14.36 -15.43 -9.89
N GLN A 164 -13.68 -16.54 -9.59
CA GLN A 164 -13.98 -17.31 -8.40
C GLN A 164 -13.38 -16.61 -7.19
N ALA A 165 -14.18 -16.48 -6.12
CA ALA A 165 -13.71 -15.98 -4.85
C ALA A 165 -12.54 -16.82 -4.34
N ALA A 166 -11.41 -16.19 -4.06
CA ALA A 166 -10.29 -16.88 -3.41
C ALA A 166 -10.71 -17.34 -2.02
N LYS A 167 -10.33 -18.58 -1.65
CA LYS A 167 -10.58 -19.12 -0.31
C LYS A 167 -9.76 -18.32 0.70
N LYS A 168 -10.40 -17.83 1.76
CA LYS A 168 -9.76 -17.01 2.81
C LYS A 168 -8.93 -17.90 3.74
N SER A 169 -7.72 -18.27 3.35
CA SER A 169 -6.71 -18.84 4.24
C SER A 169 -5.93 -17.70 4.91
N SER A 170 -5.70 -17.79 6.23
CA SER A 170 -4.81 -16.83 6.90
C SER A 170 -3.38 -17.14 6.45
N PRO A 171 -2.62 -16.16 5.93
CA PRO A 171 -1.23 -16.38 5.54
C PRO A 171 -0.31 -16.55 6.76
N TYR A 172 -0.81 -16.36 7.98
CA TYR A 172 -0.02 -16.40 9.21
C TYR A 172 -0.08 -17.79 9.88
N ASN A 173 1.10 -18.33 10.22
CA ASN A 173 1.25 -19.57 10.99
C ASN A 173 1.53 -19.30 12.48
N LYS A 174 1.51 -20.35 13.32
CA LYS A 174 1.79 -20.26 14.76
C LYS A 174 3.23 -19.82 15.07
N TRP A 175 4.18 -20.07 14.17
CA TRP A 175 5.58 -19.68 14.35
C TRP A 175 5.80 -18.17 14.26
N HIS A 176 4.99 -17.45 13.47
CA HIS A 176 5.00 -15.99 13.50
C HIS A 176 4.63 -15.45 14.88
N TRP A 177 3.62 -16.05 15.53
CA TRP A 177 3.24 -15.67 16.88
C TRP A 177 4.35 -15.92 17.90
N TYR A 178 4.88 -17.15 17.94
CA TYR A 178 5.94 -17.48 18.90
C TYR A 178 7.23 -16.68 18.67
N GLY A 179 7.65 -16.53 17.41
CA GLY A 179 8.88 -15.81 17.08
C GLY A 179 8.83 -14.34 17.47
N TRP A 180 7.75 -13.63 17.12
CA TRP A 180 7.63 -12.21 17.40
C TRP A 180 7.33 -11.92 18.88
N SER A 181 6.57 -12.77 19.56
CA SER A 181 6.36 -12.64 21.02
C SER A 181 7.64 -12.91 21.82
N ALA A 182 8.41 -13.93 21.45
CA ALA A 182 9.71 -14.20 22.08
C ALA A 182 10.71 -13.06 21.79
N SER A 183 10.74 -12.57 20.55
CA SER A 183 11.56 -11.41 20.18
C SER A 183 11.19 -10.16 21.00
N ALA A 184 9.90 -9.86 21.17
CA ALA A 184 9.46 -8.73 22.00
C ALA A 184 9.93 -8.88 23.45
N ALA A 185 9.72 -10.05 24.07
CA ALA A 185 10.12 -10.29 25.47
C ALA A 185 11.65 -10.16 25.66
N CYS A 186 12.43 -10.82 24.80
CA CYS A 186 13.89 -10.76 24.84
C CYS A 186 14.42 -9.35 24.56
N ALA A 187 13.86 -8.65 23.59
CA ALA A 187 14.27 -7.29 23.23
C ALA A 187 13.95 -6.29 24.35
N LEU A 188 12.81 -6.44 25.05
CA LEU A 188 12.49 -5.61 26.20
C LEU A 188 13.51 -5.84 27.33
N ALA A 189 13.79 -7.10 27.68
CA ALA A 189 14.79 -7.42 28.70
C ALA A 189 16.18 -6.90 28.34
N ALA A 190 16.61 -7.11 27.09
CA ALA A 190 17.90 -6.61 26.58
C ALA A 190 17.97 -5.08 26.58
N SER A 191 16.85 -4.39 26.30
CA SER A 191 16.81 -2.92 26.31
C SER A 191 17.05 -2.31 27.69
N MET A 192 16.76 -3.08 28.75
CA MET A 192 16.95 -2.68 30.15
C MET A 192 18.31 -3.14 30.69
N ALA A 193 18.86 -4.24 30.18
CA ALA A 193 20.12 -4.82 30.64
C ALA A 193 21.36 -4.25 29.94
N LEU A 194 21.21 -3.74 28.71
CA LEU A 194 22.31 -3.21 27.89
C LEU A 194 22.34 -1.68 27.93
N SER A 195 23.45 -1.09 27.47
CA SER A 195 23.65 0.35 27.37
C SER A 195 24.12 0.76 25.97
N GLY A 196 23.99 2.06 25.64
CA GLY A 196 24.44 2.62 24.36
C GLY A 196 23.71 2.04 23.14
N ASP A 197 24.43 1.83 22.04
CA ASP A 197 23.85 1.39 20.76
C ASP A 197 23.13 0.05 20.84
N GLN A 198 23.60 -0.86 21.71
CA GLN A 198 22.96 -2.15 21.90
C GLN A 198 21.58 -2.01 22.57
N ALA A 199 21.44 -1.10 23.52
CA ALA A 199 20.14 -0.78 24.13
C ALA A 199 19.20 -0.17 23.09
N THR A 200 19.70 0.77 22.28
CA THR A 200 18.93 1.38 21.19
C THR A 200 18.44 0.33 20.19
N ALA A 201 19.31 -0.60 19.77
CA ALA A 201 18.94 -1.69 18.88
C ALA A 201 17.87 -2.61 19.50
N ALA A 202 17.99 -2.92 20.80
CA ALA A 202 17.01 -3.71 21.52
C ALA A 202 15.65 -2.99 21.64
N ARG A 203 15.63 -1.67 21.91
CA ARG A 203 14.41 -0.84 21.90
C ARG A 203 13.75 -0.84 20.53
N THR A 204 14.53 -0.66 19.46
CA THR A 204 14.06 -0.74 18.08
C THR A 204 13.45 -2.10 17.76
N LEU A 205 14.12 -3.19 18.13
CA LEU A 205 13.60 -4.54 17.93
C LEU A 205 12.30 -4.77 18.71
N TYR A 206 12.22 -4.31 19.96
CA TYR A 206 11.01 -4.40 20.77
C TYR A 206 9.83 -3.69 20.10
N MET A 207 10.01 -2.43 19.68
CA MET A 207 8.93 -1.67 19.03
C MET A 207 8.52 -2.27 17.68
N LEU A 208 9.48 -2.81 16.92
CA LEU A 208 9.21 -3.54 15.68
C LEU A 208 8.35 -4.78 15.97
N SER A 209 8.74 -5.58 16.97
CA SER A 209 8.02 -6.78 17.39
C SER A 209 6.60 -6.45 17.86
N MET A 210 6.42 -5.39 18.65
CA MET A 210 5.08 -4.94 19.07
C MET A 210 4.20 -4.51 17.89
N THR A 211 4.79 -3.85 16.88
CA THR A 211 4.07 -3.51 15.65
C THR A 211 3.64 -4.77 14.89
N VAL A 212 4.53 -5.75 14.75
CA VAL A 212 4.21 -7.02 14.09
C VAL A 212 3.15 -7.82 14.85
N ILE A 213 3.26 -7.91 16.17
CA ILE A 213 2.25 -8.57 17.02
C ILE A 213 0.89 -7.88 16.83
N GLY A 214 0.85 -6.55 16.82
CA GLY A 214 -0.37 -5.80 16.55
C GLY A 214 -1.01 -6.15 15.20
N HIS A 215 -0.21 -6.42 14.17
CA HIS A 215 -0.67 -6.87 12.86
C HIS A 215 -1.24 -8.29 12.92
N LEU A 216 -0.59 -9.19 13.64
CA LEU A 216 -1.09 -10.55 13.85
C LEU A 216 -2.41 -10.54 14.64
N VAL A 217 -2.50 -9.77 15.72
CA VAL A 217 -3.72 -9.57 16.53
C VAL A 217 -4.85 -9.06 15.62
N GLY A 218 -4.61 -7.96 14.89
CA GLY A 218 -5.61 -7.34 14.03
C GLY A 218 -6.16 -8.26 12.96
N ASN A 219 -5.32 -9.10 12.36
CA ASN A 219 -5.72 -9.97 11.24
C ASN A 219 -6.25 -11.34 11.68
N THR A 220 -5.95 -11.82 12.89
CA THR A 220 -6.30 -13.20 13.29
C THR A 220 -7.15 -13.31 14.55
N LEU A 221 -7.03 -12.38 15.51
CA LEU A 221 -7.77 -12.45 16.78
C LEU A 221 -9.03 -11.58 16.78
N VAL A 222 -9.07 -10.49 16.01
CA VAL A 222 -10.25 -9.63 15.94
C VAL A 222 -11.35 -10.33 15.13
N PRO A 223 -12.52 -10.63 15.74
CA PRO A 223 -13.63 -11.27 15.05
C PRO A 223 -14.14 -10.43 13.86
N PRO A 224 -14.63 -11.04 12.77
CA PRO A 224 -15.10 -10.31 11.60
C PRO A 224 -16.19 -9.26 11.89
N GLN A 225 -17.04 -9.49 12.90
CA GLN A 225 -18.05 -8.48 13.28
C GLN A 225 -17.42 -7.19 13.84
N LEU A 226 -16.32 -7.32 14.57
CA LEU A 226 -15.61 -6.20 15.20
C LEU A 226 -14.64 -5.52 14.24
N GLN A 227 -14.21 -6.17 13.15
CA GLN A 227 -13.29 -5.60 12.16
C GLN A 227 -13.81 -4.33 11.46
N LYS A 228 -15.13 -4.05 11.53
CA LYS A 228 -15.70 -2.79 11.04
C LYS A 228 -15.26 -1.57 11.86
N VAL A 229 -15.04 -1.78 13.16
CA VAL A 229 -14.64 -0.72 14.12
C VAL A 229 -13.15 -0.87 14.46
N PHE A 230 -12.73 -2.08 14.81
CA PHE A 230 -11.34 -2.46 15.06
C PHE A 230 -10.71 -3.01 13.78
N HIS A 231 -10.65 -2.17 12.75
CA HIS A 231 -9.97 -2.52 11.52
C HIS A 231 -8.54 -3.02 11.83
N PRO A 232 -8.01 -4.06 11.16
CA PRO A 232 -6.71 -4.62 11.49
C PRO A 232 -5.60 -3.57 11.66
N ILE A 233 -5.57 -2.56 10.79
CA ILE A 233 -4.65 -1.41 10.86
C ILE A 233 -4.78 -0.60 12.16
N ILE A 234 -6.00 -0.32 12.61
CA ILE A 234 -6.24 0.43 13.86
C ILE A 234 -5.76 -0.40 15.05
N THR A 235 -6.12 -1.69 15.07
CA THR A 235 -5.67 -2.61 16.12
C THR A 235 -4.16 -2.70 16.18
N THR A 236 -3.49 -2.79 15.03
CA THR A 236 -2.02 -2.78 14.98
C THR A 236 -1.43 -1.50 15.54
N CYS A 237 -1.99 -0.35 15.17
CA CYS A 237 -1.54 0.94 15.66
C CYS A 237 -1.70 1.06 17.18
N LEU A 238 -2.83 0.62 17.73
CA LEU A 238 -3.09 0.63 19.18
C LEU A 238 -2.13 -0.29 19.94
N VAL A 239 -1.85 -1.48 19.42
CA VAL A 239 -0.88 -2.41 20.05
C VAL A 239 0.54 -1.87 19.97
N ALA A 240 0.94 -1.26 18.84
CA ALA A 240 2.25 -0.62 18.71
C ALA A 240 2.41 0.56 19.69
N GLN A 241 1.37 1.40 19.83
CA GLN A 241 1.35 2.50 20.81
C GLN A 241 1.37 1.98 22.25
N ALA A 242 0.63 0.91 22.57
CA ALA A 242 0.71 0.27 23.88
C ALA A 242 2.11 -0.28 24.17
N GLY A 243 2.79 -0.82 23.16
CA GLY A 243 4.21 -1.19 23.25
C GLY A 243 5.10 0.02 23.57
N ILE A 244 4.95 1.13 22.83
CA ILE A 244 5.69 2.38 23.10
C ILE A 244 5.47 2.86 24.54
N VAL A 245 4.22 2.85 25.02
CA VAL A 245 3.88 3.22 26.41
C VAL A 245 4.54 2.26 27.41
N GLY A 246 4.49 0.95 27.15
CA GLY A 246 5.13 -0.05 27.99
C GLY A 246 6.64 0.10 28.06
N LEU A 247 7.30 0.38 26.93
CA LEU A 247 8.74 0.63 26.89
C LEU A 247 9.10 1.93 27.62
N ALA A 248 8.35 3.01 27.41
CA ALA A 248 8.55 4.27 28.12
C ALA A 248 8.45 4.09 29.64
N ALA A 249 7.43 3.36 30.10
CA ALA A 249 7.25 3.04 31.51
C ALA A 249 8.41 2.19 32.07
N ALA A 250 8.92 1.22 31.29
CA ALA A 250 10.03 0.37 31.70
C ALA A 250 11.38 1.11 31.72
N SER A 251 11.62 1.99 30.75
CA SER A 251 12.88 2.73 30.61
C SER A 251 12.94 4.01 31.45
N GLY A 252 11.80 4.48 31.97
CA GLY A 252 11.68 5.80 32.62
C GLY A 252 11.67 6.97 31.63
N ASP A 253 11.57 6.70 30.33
CA ASP A 253 11.48 7.72 29.28
C ASP A 253 10.04 8.26 29.14
N THR A 254 9.89 9.40 28.47
CA THR A 254 8.54 9.88 28.10
C THR A 254 8.00 9.14 26.87
N VAL A 255 6.68 8.96 26.79
CA VAL A 255 6.01 8.35 25.63
C VAL A 255 6.38 9.08 24.33
N THR A 256 6.48 10.41 24.37
CA THR A 256 6.86 11.23 23.22
C THR A 256 8.28 10.92 22.75
N THR A 257 9.24 10.78 23.67
CA THR A 257 10.63 10.43 23.34
C THR A 257 10.70 9.07 22.66
N VAL A 258 10.03 8.06 23.21
CA VAL A 258 10.02 6.71 22.62
C VAL A 258 9.28 6.70 21.27
N MET A 259 8.21 7.46 21.13
CA MET A 259 7.48 7.60 19.86
C MET A 259 8.31 8.32 18.78
N GLN A 260 9.14 9.30 19.16
CA GLN A 260 10.11 9.92 18.23
C GLN A 260 11.23 8.94 17.86
N ALA A 261 11.67 8.10 18.80
CA ALA A 261 12.64 7.03 18.53
C ALA A 261 12.06 5.92 17.64
N TYR A 262 10.74 5.74 17.61
CA TYR A 262 10.06 4.80 16.73
C TYR A 262 10.18 5.20 15.25
N LEU A 263 10.02 6.49 14.93
CA LEU A 263 10.14 7.03 13.57
C LEU A 263 11.05 8.26 13.57
N THR A 264 12.36 8.02 13.48
CA THR A 264 13.40 9.05 13.61
C THR A 264 13.53 9.89 12.35
N LYS A 265 13.15 9.33 11.19
CA LYS A 265 13.38 9.92 9.86
C LYS A 265 14.88 10.12 9.55
N ASN A 266 15.77 9.48 10.32
CA ASN A 266 17.21 9.58 10.16
C ASN A 266 17.75 8.27 9.55
N PRO A 267 18.37 8.32 8.34
CA PRO A 267 18.89 7.12 7.69
C PRO A 267 20.05 6.46 8.45
N ASN A 268 20.76 7.19 9.31
CA ASN A 268 21.89 6.68 10.08
C ASN A 268 21.49 6.13 11.45
N ALA A 269 20.27 6.40 11.91
CA ALA A 269 19.75 5.99 13.21
C ALA A 269 18.28 5.59 13.06
N MET A 270 18.05 4.46 12.40
CA MET A 270 16.70 4.03 12.04
C MET A 270 15.93 3.48 13.25
N GLY A 271 14.74 4.01 13.48
CA GLY A 271 13.76 3.43 14.39
C GLY A 271 13.01 2.25 13.76
N ALA A 272 12.14 1.62 14.55
CA ALA A 272 11.33 0.49 14.09
C ALA A 272 10.42 0.86 12.92
N GLY A 273 9.86 2.07 12.96
CA GLY A 273 9.07 2.66 11.90
C GLY A 273 9.88 2.92 10.64
N ASP A 274 11.10 3.44 10.75
CA ASP A 274 11.97 3.68 9.60
C ASP A 274 12.35 2.36 8.91
N LEU A 275 12.61 1.30 9.68
CA LEU A 275 12.88 -0.04 9.14
C LEU A 275 11.70 -0.57 8.32
N LEU A 276 10.47 -0.43 8.83
CA LEU A 276 9.26 -0.82 8.10
C LEU A 276 9.06 0.01 6.83
N MET A 277 9.23 1.33 6.92
CA MET A 277 9.08 2.25 5.80
C MET A 277 10.16 2.07 4.74
N SER A 278 11.34 1.54 5.10
CA SER A 278 12.41 1.23 4.13
C SER A 278 11.99 0.18 3.09
N MET A 279 10.99 -0.65 3.40
CA MET A 279 10.45 -1.64 2.47
C MET A 279 9.53 -1.04 1.40
N LEU A 280 9.11 0.22 1.52
CA LEU A 280 8.20 0.85 0.55
C LEU A 280 8.78 0.89 -0.87
N GLY A 281 10.10 1.02 -1.02
CA GLY A 281 10.76 0.92 -2.33
C GLY A 281 10.57 -0.45 -2.97
N CYS A 282 10.78 -1.52 -2.19
CA CYS A 282 10.57 -2.90 -2.63
C CYS A 282 9.11 -3.17 -2.99
N VAL A 283 8.16 -2.60 -2.24
CA VAL A 283 6.73 -2.64 -2.56
C VAL A 283 6.48 -2.05 -3.96
N ILE A 284 7.02 -0.86 -4.25
CA ILE A 284 6.84 -0.20 -5.54
C ILE A 284 7.46 -1.05 -6.66
N LEU A 285 8.68 -1.58 -6.48
CA LEU A 285 9.29 -2.50 -7.47
C LEU A 285 8.42 -3.74 -7.72
N SER A 286 7.85 -4.31 -6.65
CA SER A 286 6.97 -5.49 -6.74
C SER A 286 5.74 -5.26 -7.61
N PHE A 287 5.25 -4.02 -7.71
CA PHE A 287 4.12 -3.69 -8.58
C PHE A 287 4.45 -3.90 -10.07
N GLY A 288 5.71 -3.77 -10.50
CA GLY A 288 6.09 -4.05 -11.89
C GLY A 288 5.80 -5.50 -12.28
N PHE A 289 6.12 -6.44 -11.39
CA PHE A 289 5.80 -7.86 -11.56
C PHE A 289 4.29 -8.12 -11.54
N ARG A 290 3.56 -7.48 -10.61
CA ARG A 290 2.10 -7.66 -10.47
C ARG A 290 1.34 -7.12 -11.68
N VAL A 291 1.73 -5.95 -12.21
CA VAL A 291 1.15 -5.38 -13.43
C VAL A 291 1.45 -6.28 -14.63
N TYR A 292 2.64 -6.88 -14.70
CA TYR A 292 2.97 -7.87 -15.74
C TYR A 292 2.12 -9.14 -15.65
N GLU A 293 1.88 -9.69 -14.45
CA GLU A 293 0.98 -10.84 -14.27
C GLU A 293 -0.45 -10.54 -14.75
N GLN A 294 -0.92 -9.32 -14.52
CA GLN A 294 -2.27 -8.89 -14.86
C GLN A 294 -2.38 -8.25 -16.27
N ARG A 295 -1.31 -8.29 -17.07
CA ARG A 295 -1.23 -7.59 -18.37
C ARG A 295 -2.32 -7.97 -19.36
N ALA A 296 -2.78 -9.22 -19.36
CA ALA A 296 -3.83 -9.67 -20.26
C ALA A 296 -5.19 -9.01 -19.95
N ILE A 297 -5.51 -8.86 -18.66
CA ILE A 297 -6.71 -8.16 -18.20
C ILE A 297 -6.57 -6.66 -18.53
N MET A 298 -5.39 -6.09 -18.26
CA MET A 298 -5.09 -4.70 -18.59
C MET A 298 -5.25 -4.41 -20.08
N GLN A 299 -4.78 -5.29 -20.97
CA GLN A 299 -4.93 -5.14 -22.42
C GLN A 299 -6.38 -5.26 -22.87
N ARG A 300 -7.13 -6.20 -22.30
CA ARG A 300 -8.55 -6.42 -22.64
C ARG A 300 -9.44 -5.24 -22.26
N HIS A 301 -9.12 -4.55 -21.16
CA HIS A 301 -9.90 -3.44 -20.60
C HIS A 301 -9.10 -2.14 -20.56
N ALA A 302 -8.18 -1.96 -21.52
CA ALA A 302 -7.21 -0.88 -21.48
C ALA A 302 -7.88 0.51 -21.49
N VAL A 303 -8.94 0.67 -22.29
CA VAL A 303 -9.66 1.94 -22.43
C VAL A 303 -10.35 2.32 -21.12
N GLU A 304 -11.07 1.38 -20.50
CA GLU A 304 -11.76 1.61 -19.24
C GLU A 304 -10.80 1.85 -18.10
N ILE A 305 -9.78 1.01 -17.97
CA ILE A 305 -8.81 1.12 -16.89
C ILE A 305 -7.99 2.40 -17.06
N ALA A 306 -7.36 2.65 -18.21
CA ALA A 306 -6.54 3.85 -18.41
C ALA A 306 -7.37 5.13 -18.30
N GLY A 307 -8.52 5.20 -18.97
CA GLY A 307 -9.38 6.38 -18.93
C GLY A 307 -9.90 6.70 -17.52
N ALA A 308 -10.38 5.68 -16.79
CA ALA A 308 -10.92 5.89 -15.45
C ALA A 308 -9.81 6.23 -14.45
N THR A 309 -8.65 5.58 -14.55
CA THR A 309 -7.53 5.83 -13.62
C THR A 309 -6.89 7.21 -13.84
N VAL A 310 -6.70 7.65 -15.09
CA VAL A 310 -6.22 9.00 -15.42
C VAL A 310 -7.20 10.07 -14.96
N SER A 311 -8.48 9.94 -15.33
CA SER A 311 -9.49 10.92 -14.92
C SER A 311 -9.67 10.97 -13.40
N SER A 312 -9.70 9.82 -12.72
CA SER A 312 -9.78 9.73 -11.26
C SER A 312 -8.59 10.38 -10.57
N ALA A 313 -7.37 10.11 -11.04
CA ALA A 313 -6.15 10.67 -10.48
C ALA A 313 -6.13 12.19 -10.59
N ALA A 314 -6.33 12.72 -11.80
CA ALA A 314 -6.35 14.16 -12.05
C ALA A 314 -7.45 14.85 -11.24
N PHE A 315 -8.68 14.34 -11.30
CA PHE A 315 -9.82 14.92 -10.59
C PHE A 315 -9.62 14.89 -9.08
N SER A 316 -9.19 13.76 -8.51
CA SER A 316 -9.01 13.66 -7.05
C SER A 316 -7.95 14.64 -6.54
N MET A 317 -6.84 14.78 -7.26
CA MET A 317 -5.78 15.71 -6.87
C MET A 317 -6.22 17.17 -6.98
N MET A 318 -6.78 17.55 -8.13
CA MET A 318 -7.21 18.93 -8.39
C MET A 318 -8.38 19.34 -7.49
N SER A 319 -9.38 18.48 -7.32
CA SER A 319 -10.52 18.76 -6.43
C SER A 319 -10.09 18.91 -4.97
N THR A 320 -9.13 18.10 -4.51
CA THR A 320 -8.59 18.21 -3.15
C THR A 320 -7.85 19.54 -2.95
N ALA A 321 -7.02 19.96 -3.92
CA ALA A 321 -6.34 21.25 -3.89
C ALA A 321 -7.34 22.43 -3.88
N VAL A 322 -8.33 22.41 -4.77
CA VAL A 322 -9.38 23.43 -4.87
C VAL A 322 -10.17 23.55 -3.57
N VAL A 323 -10.67 22.43 -3.05
CA VAL A 323 -11.48 22.45 -1.83
C VAL A 323 -10.64 22.93 -0.64
N GLY A 324 -9.38 22.49 -0.52
CA GLY A 324 -8.44 22.98 0.49
C GLY A 324 -8.34 24.50 0.50
N ARG A 325 -8.12 25.10 -0.67
CA ARG A 325 -8.08 26.56 -0.81
C ARG A 325 -9.43 27.23 -0.51
N LEU A 326 -10.54 26.69 -1.01
CA LEU A 326 -11.88 27.27 -0.81
C LEU A 326 -12.29 27.32 0.66
N ILE A 327 -11.93 26.31 1.45
CA ILE A 327 -12.21 26.29 2.89
C ILE A 327 -11.13 26.98 3.72
N GLY A 328 -10.13 27.60 3.09
CA GLY A 328 -9.01 28.29 3.74
C GLY A 328 -8.16 27.36 4.61
N LEU A 329 -7.89 26.14 4.13
CA LEU A 329 -6.88 25.28 4.74
C LEU A 329 -5.49 25.82 4.36
N ASP A 330 -4.54 25.72 5.28
CA ASP A 330 -3.14 26.07 5.03
C ASP A 330 -2.62 25.39 3.74
N PRO A 331 -1.89 26.10 2.86
CA PRO A 331 -1.40 25.52 1.61
C PRO A 331 -0.53 24.27 1.82
N ASN A 332 0.34 24.25 2.85
CA ASN A 332 1.19 23.09 3.11
C ASN A 332 0.38 21.86 3.58
N LEU A 333 -0.60 22.08 4.46
CA LEU A 333 -1.55 21.04 4.86
C LEU A 333 -2.42 20.58 3.70
N THR A 334 -2.81 21.48 2.80
CA THR A 334 -3.56 21.14 1.58
C THR A 334 -2.72 20.24 0.68
N LEU A 335 -1.47 20.61 0.39
CA LEU A 335 -0.55 19.80 -0.41
C LEU A 335 -0.28 18.42 0.21
N SER A 336 -0.24 18.34 1.55
CA SER A 336 -0.09 17.08 2.28
C SER A 336 -1.24 16.10 2.00
N ILE A 337 -2.47 16.58 1.77
CA ILE A 337 -3.65 15.72 1.57
C ILE A 337 -4.06 15.55 0.11
N VAL A 338 -3.44 16.28 -0.84
CA VAL A 338 -3.68 16.12 -2.29
C VAL A 338 -3.67 14.66 -2.76
N PRO A 339 -2.67 13.81 -2.40
CA PRO A 339 -2.63 12.43 -2.84
C PRO A 339 -3.47 11.46 -1.98
N ARG A 340 -4.53 11.91 -1.30
CA ARG A 340 -5.33 11.06 -0.38
C ARG A 340 -5.98 9.81 -0.99
N CYS A 341 -6.16 9.75 -2.31
CA CYS A 341 -6.79 8.62 -2.99
C CYS A 341 -5.80 7.60 -3.57
N VAL A 342 -4.50 7.75 -3.32
CA VAL A 342 -3.47 6.78 -3.74
C VAL A 342 -2.99 5.95 -2.54
N THR A 343 -2.16 4.93 -2.77
CA THR A 343 -1.56 4.15 -1.66
C THR A 343 -0.44 4.93 -0.97
N VAL A 344 -0.26 4.76 0.34
CA VAL A 344 0.75 5.52 1.12
C VAL A 344 2.15 5.45 0.51
N ALA A 345 2.54 4.27 0.01
CA ALA A 345 3.84 4.07 -0.66
C ALA A 345 4.08 5.04 -1.83
N LEU A 346 3.02 5.38 -2.57
CA LEU A 346 3.06 6.30 -3.72
C LEU A 346 2.67 7.73 -3.33
N ALA A 347 1.85 7.91 -2.29
CA ALA A 347 1.40 9.21 -1.80
C ALA A 347 2.54 10.04 -1.22
N LEU A 348 3.45 9.40 -0.48
CA LEU A 348 4.55 10.10 0.19
C LEU A 348 5.53 10.75 -0.82
N PRO A 349 6.02 10.05 -1.86
CA PRO A 349 6.79 10.69 -2.92
C PRO A 349 6.03 11.78 -3.68
N ILE A 350 4.71 11.65 -3.86
CA ILE A 350 3.90 12.70 -4.48
C ILE A 350 3.86 13.94 -3.60
N ALA A 351 3.55 13.80 -2.31
CA ALA A 351 3.50 14.90 -1.37
C ALA A 351 4.85 15.62 -1.27
N GLN A 352 5.96 14.87 -1.23
CA GLN A 352 7.31 15.44 -1.26
C GLN A 352 7.59 16.24 -2.54
N GLN A 353 7.21 15.72 -3.71
CA GLN A 353 7.34 16.45 -4.98
C GLN A 353 6.48 17.72 -5.01
N LEU A 354 5.32 17.70 -4.36
CA LEU A 354 4.47 18.88 -4.21
C LEU A 354 5.01 19.87 -3.16
N GLY A 355 6.05 19.54 -2.39
CA GLY A 355 6.63 20.42 -1.36
C GLY A 355 5.91 20.36 -0.02
N ALA A 356 5.09 19.32 0.23
CA ALA A 356 4.42 19.13 1.51
C ALA A 356 5.43 18.73 2.61
N GLU A 357 5.35 19.39 3.76
CA GLU A 357 6.25 19.17 4.88
C GLU A 357 5.72 18.09 5.85
N GLN A 358 4.40 18.01 6.04
CA GLN A 358 3.77 17.11 7.00
C GLN A 358 3.39 15.74 6.38
N LEU A 359 4.40 14.95 6.03
CA LEU A 359 4.23 13.61 5.45
C LEU A 359 3.41 12.62 6.31
N THR A 360 3.39 12.80 7.63
CA THR A 360 2.53 12.00 8.52
C THR A 360 1.04 12.27 8.26
N ILE A 361 0.69 13.52 7.92
CA ILE A 361 -0.68 13.91 7.55
C ILE A 361 -1.05 13.32 6.20
N THR A 362 -0.11 13.28 5.25
CA THR A 362 -0.30 12.59 3.97
C THR A 362 -0.71 11.13 4.16
N ALA A 363 0.09 10.36 4.90
CA ALA A 363 -0.20 8.95 5.11
C ALA A 363 -1.51 8.73 5.88
N THR A 364 -1.81 9.60 6.85
CA THR A 364 -3.05 9.55 7.62
C THR A 364 -4.27 9.84 6.76
N ALA A 365 -4.22 10.90 5.94
CA ALA A 365 -5.31 11.26 5.05
C ALA A 365 -5.62 10.13 4.05
N VAL A 366 -4.58 9.48 3.51
CA VAL A 366 -4.72 8.27 2.71
C VAL A 366 -5.44 7.18 3.48
N LEU A 367 -4.91 6.80 4.64
CA LEU A 367 -5.44 5.66 5.39
C LEU A 367 -6.88 5.87 5.86
N VAL A 368 -7.21 7.08 6.33
CA VAL A 368 -8.59 7.43 6.67
C VAL A 368 -9.49 7.40 5.44
N THR A 369 -9.05 7.95 4.30
CA THR A 369 -9.80 7.86 3.03
C THR A 369 -10.12 6.41 2.68
N GLY A 370 -9.14 5.51 2.80
CA GLY A 370 -9.30 4.08 2.57
C GLY A 370 -10.25 3.39 3.54
N LEU A 371 -10.16 3.69 4.84
CA LEU A 371 -11.05 3.14 5.87
C LEU A 371 -12.50 3.56 5.67
N VAL A 372 -12.71 4.82 5.27
CA VAL A 372 -14.04 5.36 4.98
C VAL A 372 -14.59 4.67 3.72
N GLY A 373 -13.79 4.52 2.66
CA GLY A 373 -14.20 3.77 1.48
C GLY A 373 -14.49 2.29 1.76
N ALA A 374 -13.68 1.63 2.57
CA ALA A 374 -13.88 0.23 2.96
C ALA A 374 -15.24 0.00 3.65
N ASN A 375 -15.72 0.98 4.42
CA ASN A 375 -17.00 0.89 5.10
C ASN A 375 -18.19 1.35 4.25
N PHE A 376 -18.01 2.36 3.40
CA PHE A 376 -19.13 3.07 2.76
C PHE A 376 -19.20 2.95 1.24
N ALA A 377 -18.12 2.59 0.53
CA ALA A 377 -18.09 2.61 -0.95
C ALA A 377 -19.19 1.73 -1.56
N GLN A 378 -19.33 0.49 -1.08
CA GLN A 378 -20.36 -0.43 -1.56
C GLN A 378 -21.77 0.14 -1.39
N THR A 379 -22.11 0.60 -0.18
CA THR A 379 -23.43 1.16 0.13
C THR A 379 -23.74 2.39 -0.71
N LEU A 380 -22.74 3.24 -0.97
CA LEU A 380 -22.88 4.39 -1.86
C LEU A 380 -23.11 3.94 -3.31
N LEU A 381 -22.33 2.99 -3.83
CA LEU A 381 -22.50 2.47 -5.19
C LEU A 381 -23.89 1.82 -5.39
N ASP A 382 -24.38 1.10 -4.38
CA ASP A 382 -25.73 0.52 -4.38
C ASP A 382 -26.82 1.60 -4.38
N ARG A 383 -26.68 2.61 -3.52
CA ARG A 383 -27.62 3.73 -3.42
C ARG A 383 -27.73 4.51 -4.73
N PHE A 384 -26.62 4.71 -5.43
CA PHE A 384 -26.57 5.38 -6.73
C PHE A 384 -26.77 4.42 -7.92
N LYS A 385 -27.12 3.15 -7.66
CA LYS A 385 -27.50 2.13 -8.66
C LYS A 385 -26.39 1.77 -9.66
N PHE A 386 -25.12 1.89 -9.28
CA PHE A 386 -24.01 1.37 -10.09
C PHE A 386 -23.94 -0.15 -9.92
N LYS A 387 -24.31 -0.92 -10.94
CA LYS A 387 -24.36 -2.40 -10.86
C LYS A 387 -23.20 -3.11 -11.52
N ASP A 388 -22.45 -2.42 -12.37
CA ASP A 388 -21.38 -3.02 -13.15
C ASP A 388 -20.11 -3.25 -12.30
N PRO A 389 -19.62 -4.49 -12.19
CA PRO A 389 -18.39 -4.81 -11.48
C PRO A 389 -17.16 -4.01 -11.91
N ILE A 390 -17.05 -3.69 -13.20
CA ILE A 390 -15.92 -2.92 -13.73
C ILE A 390 -15.97 -1.50 -13.15
N VAL A 391 -17.10 -0.81 -13.32
CA VAL A 391 -17.33 0.53 -12.74
C VAL A 391 -17.14 0.54 -11.23
N ARG A 392 -17.71 -0.43 -10.52
CA ARG A 392 -17.61 -0.51 -9.04
C ARG A 392 -16.17 -0.70 -8.58
N GLY A 393 -15.43 -1.55 -9.29
CA GLY A 393 -14.01 -1.80 -9.02
C GLY A 393 -13.13 -0.56 -9.27
N LEU A 394 -13.28 0.06 -10.44
CA LEU A 394 -12.53 1.27 -10.81
C LEU A 394 -12.84 2.44 -9.86
N ALA A 395 -14.12 2.66 -9.54
CA ALA A 395 -14.56 3.72 -8.64
C ALA A 395 -14.01 3.56 -7.23
N THR A 396 -14.09 2.35 -6.68
CA THR A 396 -13.65 2.08 -5.31
C THR A 396 -12.13 2.20 -5.20
N ALA A 397 -11.39 1.66 -6.15
CA ALA A 397 -9.94 1.83 -6.20
C ALA A 397 -9.54 3.31 -6.34
N GLY A 398 -10.24 4.07 -7.19
CA GLY A 398 -10.02 5.50 -7.44
C GLY A 398 -10.34 6.42 -6.29
N SER A 399 -11.23 6.03 -5.39
CA SER A 399 -11.62 6.85 -4.25
C SER A 399 -10.97 6.44 -2.93
N SER A 400 -10.59 5.17 -2.79
CA SER A 400 -10.24 4.57 -1.49
C SER A 400 -9.15 3.50 -1.54
N HIS A 401 -8.41 3.45 -2.66
CA HIS A 401 -7.19 2.66 -2.87
C HIS A 401 -7.32 1.19 -2.42
N GLY A 402 -6.20 0.57 -2.01
CA GLY A 402 -6.15 -0.84 -1.65
C GLY A 402 -7.10 -1.27 -0.50
N LEU A 403 -7.43 -0.38 0.45
CA LEU A 403 -8.30 -0.73 1.58
C LEU A 403 -9.75 -0.87 1.15
N GLY A 404 -10.26 0.11 0.40
CA GLY A 404 -11.59 0.01 -0.20
C GLY A 404 -11.68 -1.14 -1.19
N THR A 405 -10.63 -1.34 -2.00
CA THR A 405 -10.54 -2.49 -2.90
C THR A 405 -10.69 -3.82 -2.17
N ALA A 406 -9.95 -4.03 -1.08
CA ALA A 406 -10.02 -5.28 -0.31
C ALA A 406 -11.43 -5.51 0.28
N ALA A 407 -12.05 -4.45 0.80
CA ALA A 407 -13.39 -4.53 1.37
C ALA A 407 -14.49 -4.80 0.33
N LEU A 408 -14.39 -4.18 -0.85
CA LEU A 408 -15.32 -4.44 -1.95
C LEU A 408 -15.13 -5.85 -2.49
N ALA A 409 -13.90 -6.25 -2.81
CA ALA A 409 -13.60 -7.55 -3.39
C ALA A 409 -13.98 -8.73 -2.48
N ALA A 410 -13.97 -8.53 -1.16
CA ALA A 410 -14.43 -9.54 -0.21
C ALA A 410 -15.93 -9.85 -0.34
N LYS A 411 -16.73 -8.92 -0.88
CA LYS A 411 -18.18 -9.07 -1.07
C LYS A 411 -18.56 -9.24 -2.54
N GLU A 412 -17.77 -8.68 -3.44
CA GLU A 412 -17.95 -8.68 -4.90
C GLU A 412 -16.65 -9.17 -5.58
N PRO A 413 -16.40 -10.49 -5.59
CA PRO A 413 -15.19 -11.07 -6.16
C PRO A 413 -14.95 -10.71 -7.63
N GLU A 414 -16.01 -10.50 -8.40
CA GLU A 414 -16.00 -10.10 -9.81
C GLU A 414 -15.40 -8.71 -10.05
N ALA A 415 -15.43 -7.82 -9.05
CA ALA A 415 -14.82 -6.49 -9.14
C ALA A 415 -13.30 -6.55 -8.90
N LEU A 416 -12.78 -7.62 -8.30
CA LEU A 416 -11.39 -7.73 -7.82
C LEU A 416 -10.34 -7.45 -8.90
N PRO A 417 -10.40 -8.00 -10.13
CA PRO A 417 -9.34 -7.78 -11.12
C PRO A 417 -9.21 -6.30 -11.52
N TYR A 418 -10.36 -5.63 -11.65
CA TYR A 418 -10.44 -4.21 -12.01
C TYR A 418 -9.95 -3.33 -10.88
N CYS A 419 -10.41 -3.61 -9.66
CA CYS A 419 -9.95 -3.00 -8.43
C CYS A 419 -8.42 -3.10 -8.28
N ALA A 420 -7.89 -4.32 -8.42
CA ALA A 420 -6.50 -4.63 -8.15
C ALA A 420 -5.54 -3.92 -9.10
N LEU A 421 -5.89 -3.86 -10.38
CA LEU A 421 -5.16 -3.09 -11.38
C LEU A 421 -5.31 -1.59 -11.14
N ALA A 422 -6.53 -1.11 -10.92
CA ALA A 422 -6.80 0.31 -10.81
C ALA A 422 -6.10 0.96 -9.61
N TYR A 423 -6.11 0.36 -8.41
CA TYR A 423 -5.49 1.00 -7.25
C TYR A 423 -3.98 1.17 -7.44
N ALA A 424 -3.31 0.22 -8.12
CA ALA A 424 -1.89 0.31 -8.43
C ALA A 424 -1.65 1.40 -9.49
N LEU A 425 -2.40 1.36 -10.59
CA LEU A 425 -2.26 2.31 -11.70
C LEU A 425 -2.60 3.75 -11.31
N ILE A 426 -3.58 3.99 -10.44
CA ILE A 426 -3.93 5.33 -9.96
C ILE A 426 -2.77 5.98 -9.23
N GLY A 427 -2.06 5.25 -8.37
CA GLY A 427 -0.89 5.79 -7.69
C GLY A 427 0.27 6.06 -8.67
N ILE A 428 0.46 5.16 -9.64
CA ILE A 428 1.47 5.34 -10.70
C ILE A 428 1.17 6.59 -11.53
N ILE A 429 -0.05 6.71 -12.05
CA ILE A 429 -0.49 7.82 -12.89
C ILE A 429 -0.48 9.13 -12.09
N SER A 430 -0.94 9.15 -10.85
CA SER A 430 -0.87 10.35 -9.99
C SER A 430 0.58 10.81 -9.81
N THR A 431 1.52 9.87 -9.67
CA THR A 431 2.95 10.19 -9.60
C THR A 431 3.46 10.74 -10.91
N LEU A 432 3.14 10.11 -12.04
CA LEU A 432 3.51 10.59 -13.37
C LEU A 432 2.97 11.99 -13.66
N LEU A 433 1.70 12.25 -13.31
CA LEU A 433 1.08 13.56 -13.45
C LEU A 433 1.84 14.62 -12.64
N CYS A 434 2.28 14.32 -11.41
CA CYS A 434 3.11 15.25 -10.62
C CYS A 434 4.48 15.53 -11.25
N CYS A 435 5.03 14.59 -12.01
CA CYS A 435 6.28 14.79 -12.72
C CYS A 435 6.14 15.70 -13.95
N ILE A 436 4.91 15.94 -14.44
CA ILE A 436 4.64 16.91 -15.51
C ILE A 436 4.62 18.32 -14.90
N PRO A 437 5.56 19.22 -15.26
CA PRO A 437 5.67 20.54 -14.64
C PRO A 437 4.38 21.35 -14.67
N MET A 438 3.70 21.34 -15.83
CA MET A 438 2.43 22.06 -16.01
C MET A 438 1.34 21.57 -15.04
N PHE A 439 1.21 20.25 -14.86
CA PHE A 439 0.22 19.71 -13.94
C PHE A 439 0.56 20.02 -12.48
N ARG A 440 1.85 19.94 -12.12
CA ARG A 440 2.36 20.31 -10.80
C ARG A 440 2.07 21.78 -10.48
N GLU A 441 2.37 22.71 -11.38
CA GLU A 441 2.11 24.14 -11.21
C GLU A 441 0.62 24.44 -11.05
N VAL A 442 -0.24 23.73 -11.81
CA VAL A 442 -1.69 23.83 -11.63
C VAL A 442 -2.09 23.40 -10.22
N ILE A 443 -1.59 22.27 -9.71
CA ILE A 443 -1.90 21.83 -8.34
C ILE A 443 -1.43 22.84 -7.29
N LEU A 444 -0.21 23.37 -7.42
CA LEU A 444 0.34 24.38 -6.50
C LEU A 444 -0.52 25.65 -6.50
N SER A 445 -0.87 26.15 -7.67
CA SER A 445 -1.76 27.31 -7.83
C SER A 445 -3.15 27.06 -7.24
N LEU A 446 -3.74 25.88 -7.47
CA LEU A 446 -5.04 25.52 -6.90
C LEU A 446 -4.99 25.38 -5.38
N ALA A 447 -3.85 24.94 -4.81
CA ALA A 447 -3.63 24.88 -3.38
C ALA A 447 -3.29 26.25 -2.74
N GLY A 448 -2.98 27.26 -3.55
CA GLY A 448 -2.57 28.59 -3.07
C GLY A 448 -1.13 28.65 -2.55
N ALA A 449 -0.26 27.79 -3.09
CA ALA A 449 1.16 27.68 -2.74
C ALA A 449 2.07 28.35 -3.79
#